data_AF-A0A6I5ZP69-F1
#
_entry.id   AF-A0A6I5ZP69-F1
#
_cell.length_a   1.000
_cell.length_b   1.000
_cell.length_c   1.000
_cell.angle_alpha   90.00
_cell.angle_beta   90.00
_cell.angle_gamma   90.00
#
_symmetry.space_group_name_H-M   'P 1'
#
loop_
_entity.id
_entity.type
_entity.pdbx_description
1 polymer ?
#
loop_
_entity_poly.entity_id
_entity_poly.type
_entity_poly.pdbx_seq_one_letter_code
_entity_poly.pdbx_strand_id
1 'polypeptide(L)'
;MSTKWSWVQGGIILGLWNLLIFLSGNHLGTTTAYAQTAGYITQFFSPQLIPVSTWTAGTCGTSSGLMVSWQWMLVLGTFIGGLAGSLLHREGPAPEVPELWQRRFGDRPRLRFGHAFLGGFLLLFGARIAGGCTSSHIISGMSQMAISGVLFALAVFAAGIPMATFLYRRADL
;
A
#
# COMPACT_ATOMS: atom_id res chain seq x y z
N MET A 1 -23.04 1.91 18.21
CA MET A 1 -23.46 0.80 17.33
C MET A 1 -22.67 0.93 16.05
N SER A 2 -21.62 0.13 15.87
CA SER A 2 -20.78 0.17 14.66
C SER A 2 -21.58 -0.41 13.50
N THR A 3 -22.15 0.43 12.64
CA THR A 3 -22.76 0.00 11.39
C THR A 3 -21.66 -0.58 10.52
N LYS A 4 -21.49 -1.91 10.56
CA LYS A 4 -20.55 -2.61 9.68
C LYS A 4 -21.10 -2.46 8.27
N TRP A 5 -20.39 -1.71 7.43
CA TRP A 5 -20.71 -1.58 6.02
C TRP A 5 -20.76 -2.97 5.39
N SER A 6 -21.75 -3.21 4.54
CA SER A 6 -21.78 -4.49 3.82
C SER A 6 -20.63 -4.54 2.82
N TRP A 7 -20.09 -5.73 2.58
CA TRP A 7 -19.01 -5.92 1.61
C TRP A 7 -19.40 -5.41 0.20
N VAL A 8 -20.70 -5.51 -0.14
CA VAL A 8 -21.27 -5.00 -1.40
C VAL A 8 -21.17 -3.48 -1.47
N GLN A 9 -21.54 -2.77 -0.40
CA GLN A 9 -21.45 -1.30 -0.35
C GLN A 9 -20.00 -0.83 -0.51
N GLY A 10 -19.07 -1.47 0.19
CA GLY A 10 -17.64 -1.17 0.07
C GLY A 10 -17.11 -1.42 -1.36
N GLY A 11 -17.51 -2.54 -1.96
CA GLY A 11 -17.13 -2.88 -3.34
C GLY A 11 -17.66 -1.88 -4.37
N ILE A 12 -18.94 -1.48 -4.26
CA ILE A 12 -19.54 -0.49 -5.17
C ILE A 12 -18.82 0.85 -5.06
N ILE A 13 -18.57 1.35 -3.84
CA ILE A 13 -17.91 2.64 -3.65
C ILE A 13 -16.48 2.61 -4.17
N LEU A 14 -15.73 1.56 -3.86
CA LEU A 14 -14.36 1.41 -4.35
C LEU A 14 -14.33 1.31 -5.89
N GLY A 15 -15.28 0.59 -6.49
CA GLY A 15 -15.41 0.46 -7.94
C GLY A 15 -15.73 1.80 -8.62
N LEU A 16 -16.70 2.55 -8.07
CA LEU A 16 -17.04 3.90 -8.54
C LEU A 16 -15.85 4.85 -8.38
N TRP A 17 -15.13 4.77 -7.27
CA TRP A 17 -13.94 5.57 -7.04
C TRP A 17 -12.81 5.25 -8.04
N ASN A 18 -12.55 3.97 -8.29
CA ASN A 18 -11.59 3.53 -9.29
C ASN A 18 -11.99 4.01 -10.70
N LEU A 19 -13.28 3.98 -11.04
CA LEU A 19 -13.80 4.49 -12.30
C LEU A 19 -13.58 6.01 -12.44
N LEU A 20 -13.88 6.79 -11.39
CA LEU A 20 -13.66 8.24 -11.39
C LEU A 20 -12.18 8.60 -11.59
N ILE A 21 -11.27 7.86 -10.94
CA ILE A 21 -9.83 8.05 -11.10
C ILE A 21 -9.39 7.65 -12.51
N PHE A 22 -9.93 6.58 -13.07
CA PHE A 22 -9.65 6.18 -14.44
C PHE A 22 -10.08 7.27 -15.44
N LEU A 23 -11.26 7.88 -15.24
CA LEU A 23 -11.75 8.96 -16.08
C LEU A 23 -10.87 10.23 -16.02
N SER A 24 -10.12 10.44 -14.93
CA SER A 24 -9.14 11.53 -14.83
C SER A 24 -7.80 11.21 -15.53
N GLY A 25 -7.70 10.09 -16.23
CA GLY A 25 -6.48 9.62 -16.88
C GLY A 25 -5.43 9.07 -15.90
N ASN A 26 -5.81 8.86 -14.64
CA ASN A 26 -4.94 8.35 -13.60
C ASN A 26 -5.35 6.93 -13.18
N HIS A 27 -4.56 6.30 -12.31
CA HIS A 27 -4.88 5.01 -11.71
C HIS A 27 -4.57 5.04 -10.22
N LEU A 28 -5.12 4.08 -9.47
CA LEU A 28 -4.81 3.95 -8.05
C LEU A 28 -3.38 3.43 -7.90
N GLY A 29 -2.50 4.20 -7.27
CA GLY A 29 -1.12 3.79 -7.05
C GLY A 29 -0.53 4.51 -5.86
N THR A 30 0.12 3.77 -4.96
CA THR A 30 0.71 4.33 -3.73
C THR A 30 2.23 4.24 -3.73
N THR A 31 2.79 3.29 -4.47
CA THR A 31 4.22 3.01 -4.48
C THR A 31 5.06 4.21 -4.90
N THR A 32 4.71 4.85 -6.02
CA THR A 32 5.49 5.97 -6.57
C THR A 32 5.64 7.12 -5.56
N ALA A 33 4.61 7.41 -4.76
CA ALA A 33 4.68 8.43 -3.72
C ALA A 33 5.82 8.15 -2.74
N TYR A 34 5.98 6.91 -2.27
CA TYR A 34 7.10 6.52 -1.39
C TYR A 34 8.48 6.68 -2.05
N ALA A 35 8.62 6.38 -3.35
CA ALA A 35 9.90 6.63 -4.06
C ALA A 35 10.19 8.12 -4.15
N GLN A 36 9.18 8.91 -4.49
CA GLN A 36 9.31 10.35 -4.58
C GLN A 36 9.64 10.96 -3.22
N THR A 37 9.07 10.47 -2.10
CA THR A 37 9.47 10.87 -0.75
C THR A 37 10.95 10.62 -0.48
N ALA A 38 11.44 9.42 -0.81
CA ALA A 38 12.86 9.10 -0.69
C ALA A 38 13.74 10.00 -1.58
N GLY A 39 13.27 10.32 -2.79
CA GLY A 39 13.89 11.30 -3.67
C GLY A 39 13.97 12.69 -3.04
N TYR A 40 12.88 13.21 -2.47
CA TYR A 40 12.88 14.50 -1.78
C TYR A 40 13.83 14.53 -0.60
N ILE A 41 13.82 13.49 0.25
CA ILE A 41 14.69 13.40 1.42
C ILE A 41 16.16 13.34 1.00
N THR A 42 16.51 12.50 0.02
CA THR A 42 17.89 12.35 -0.44
C THR A 42 18.42 13.60 -1.14
N GLN A 43 17.59 14.31 -1.92
CA GLN A 43 17.98 15.60 -2.51
C GLN A 43 18.15 16.69 -1.45
N PHE A 44 17.37 16.65 -0.37
CA PHE A 44 17.49 17.63 0.70
C PHE A 44 18.79 17.45 1.50
N PHE A 45 19.15 16.21 1.86
CA PHE A 45 20.32 15.94 2.71
C PHE A 45 21.62 15.69 1.92
N SER A 46 21.55 15.15 0.71
CA SER A 46 22.72 14.69 -0.05
C SER A 46 22.49 14.80 -1.57
N PRO A 47 22.35 16.03 -2.11
CA PRO A 47 22.04 16.26 -3.52
C PRO A 47 23.11 15.74 -4.49
N GLN A 48 24.35 15.53 -4.02
CA GLN A 48 25.46 15.04 -4.85
C GLN A 48 25.56 13.51 -4.93
N LEU A 49 24.89 12.78 -4.02
CA LEU A 49 25.05 11.33 -3.93
C LEU A 49 24.25 10.58 -4.99
N ILE A 50 23.06 11.11 -5.32
CA ILE A 50 22.14 10.50 -6.28
C ILE A 50 21.53 11.62 -7.14
N PRO A 51 21.78 11.64 -8.46
CA PRO A 51 21.18 12.64 -9.34
C PRO A 51 19.65 12.61 -9.32
N VAL A 52 18.99 13.76 -9.47
CA VAL A 52 17.51 13.83 -9.55
C VAL A 52 16.98 12.96 -10.69
N SER A 53 17.74 12.86 -11.79
CA SER A 53 17.38 12.06 -12.96
C SER A 53 17.18 10.57 -12.66
N THR A 54 17.90 9.99 -11.69
CA THR A 54 17.72 8.58 -11.32
C THR A 54 16.47 8.37 -10.48
N TRP A 55 16.05 9.38 -9.72
CA TRP A 55 14.78 9.34 -8.99
C TRP A 55 13.59 9.54 -9.91
N THR A 56 13.67 10.48 -10.84
CA THR A 56 12.57 10.80 -11.78
C THR A 56 12.43 9.76 -12.89
N ALA A 57 13.49 9.01 -13.21
CA ALA A 57 13.47 7.89 -14.16
C ALA A 57 12.42 6.84 -13.75
N GLY A 58 11.29 6.84 -14.45
CA GLY A 58 10.21 5.87 -14.24
C GLY A 58 9.21 6.19 -13.13
N THR A 59 9.36 7.31 -12.40
CA THR A 59 8.41 7.70 -11.32
C THR A 59 7.72 9.04 -11.54
N CYS A 60 8.33 9.97 -12.28
CA CYS A 60 7.80 11.33 -12.47
C CYS A 60 7.37 11.64 -13.92
N GLY A 61 7.35 10.63 -14.81
CA GLY A 61 7.15 10.88 -16.24
C GLY A 61 8.29 11.74 -16.84
N THR A 62 8.05 12.35 -18.00
CA THR A 62 9.00 13.20 -18.74
C THR A 62 9.42 14.50 -18.03
N SER A 63 8.92 14.72 -16.80
CA SER A 63 9.18 15.90 -15.99
C SER A 63 10.55 15.80 -15.31
N SER A 64 11.42 16.77 -15.60
CA SER A 64 12.81 16.87 -15.12
C SER A 64 12.96 17.27 -13.65
N GLY A 65 11.87 17.27 -12.86
CA GLY A 65 11.87 17.65 -11.44
C GLY A 65 11.01 16.73 -10.58
N LEU A 66 11.34 16.65 -9.28
CA LEU A 66 10.51 15.99 -8.27
C LEU A 66 9.27 16.86 -8.02
N MET A 67 8.19 16.65 -8.79
CA MET A 67 6.91 17.32 -8.60
C MET A 67 5.95 16.45 -7.79
N VAL A 68 5.06 17.09 -7.03
CA VAL A 68 4.00 16.40 -6.30
C VAL A 68 3.07 15.75 -7.33
N SER A 69 3.18 14.43 -7.47
CA SER A 69 2.33 13.65 -8.37
C SER A 69 0.91 13.53 -7.81
N TRP A 70 -0.06 13.26 -8.69
CA TRP A 70 -1.41 12.85 -8.28
C TRP A 70 -1.39 11.72 -7.24
N GLN A 71 -0.48 10.75 -7.39
CA GLN A 71 -0.35 9.64 -6.44
C GLN A 71 0.07 10.09 -5.04
N TRP A 72 0.85 11.17 -4.92
CA TRP A 72 1.16 11.77 -3.62
C TRP A 72 -0.08 12.37 -2.96
N MET A 73 -0.88 13.11 -3.73
CA MET A 73 -2.13 13.68 -3.25
C MET A 73 -3.11 12.58 -2.83
N LEU A 74 -3.16 11.48 -3.58
CA LEU A 74 -3.96 10.31 -3.24
C LEU A 74 -3.51 9.69 -1.92
N VAL A 75 -2.21 9.44 -1.73
CA VAL A 75 -1.67 8.88 -0.47
C VAL A 75 -1.97 9.79 0.71
N LEU A 76 -1.75 11.10 0.56
CA LEU A 76 -2.09 12.08 1.59
C LEU A 76 -3.59 12.07 1.91
N GLY A 77 -4.44 12.03 0.88
CA GLY A 77 -5.89 11.93 1.03
C GLY A 77 -6.33 10.65 1.74
N THR A 78 -5.71 9.50 1.46
CA THR A 78 -6.00 8.24 2.18
C THR A 78 -5.61 8.30 3.65
N PHE A 79 -4.50 8.97 3.96
CA PHE A 79 -4.06 9.17 5.35
C PHE A 79 -5.04 10.06 6.11
N ILE A 80 -5.39 11.22 5.54
CA ILE A 80 -6.34 12.17 6.14
C ILE A 80 -7.73 11.53 6.27
N GLY A 81 -8.20 10.82 5.23
CA GLY A 81 -9.49 10.14 5.25
C GLY A 81 -9.56 9.03 6.30
N GLY A 82 -8.50 8.24 6.45
CA GLY A 82 -8.40 7.23 7.50
C GLY A 82 -8.42 7.84 8.90
N LEU A 83 -7.69 8.94 9.11
CA LEU A 83 -7.70 9.69 10.38
C LEU A 83 -9.08 10.27 10.68
N ALA A 84 -9.70 10.95 9.71
CA ALA A 84 -11.05 11.49 9.86
C ALA A 84 -12.07 10.38 10.17
N GLY A 85 -11.98 9.23 9.50
CA GLY A 85 -12.80 8.05 9.77
C GLY A 85 -12.62 7.54 11.20
N SER A 86 -11.38 7.40 11.67
CA SER A 86 -11.09 6.98 13.06
C SER A 86 -11.67 7.95 14.09
N LEU A 87 -11.53 9.26 13.85
CA LEU A 87 -12.05 10.30 14.75
C LEU A 87 -13.59 10.35 14.76
N LEU A 88 -14.24 10.18 13.60
CA LEU A 88 -15.70 10.20 13.46
C LEU A 88 -16.34 8.96 14.08
N HIS A 89 -15.72 7.78 13.92
CA HIS A 89 -16.27 6.53 14.42
C HIS A 89 -15.89 6.22 15.88
N ARG A 90 -15.02 7.04 16.50
CA ARG A 90 -14.53 6.87 17.89
C ARG A 90 -14.13 5.42 18.18
N GLU A 91 -13.49 4.78 17.21
CA GLU A 91 -12.92 3.46 17.45
C GLU A 91 -11.82 3.64 18.50
N GLY A 92 -11.93 2.91 19.62
CA GLY A 92 -10.88 2.93 20.64
C GLY A 92 -9.52 2.56 20.04
N PRO A 93 -8.40 2.94 20.68
CA PRO A 93 -7.08 2.62 20.15
C PRO A 93 -6.97 1.12 19.88
N ALA A 94 -6.60 0.77 18.65
CA ALA A 94 -6.38 -0.62 18.28
C ALA A 94 -5.31 -1.23 19.20
N PRO A 95 -5.46 -2.49 19.64
CA PRO A 95 -4.46 -3.14 20.47
C PRO A 95 -3.11 -3.16 19.74
N GLU A 96 -2.04 -2.79 20.45
CA GLU A 96 -0.68 -2.69 19.91
C GLU A 96 -0.22 -4.00 19.27
N VAL A 97 -0.67 -5.12 19.82
CA VAL A 97 -0.42 -6.46 19.32
C VAL A 97 -1.76 -7.16 19.05
N PRO A 98 -2.07 -7.54 17.80
CA PRO A 98 -3.30 -8.27 17.47
C PRO A 98 -3.37 -9.64 18.15
N GLU A 99 -4.58 -10.11 18.49
CA GLU A 99 -4.79 -11.40 19.18
C GLU A 99 -4.12 -12.58 18.47
N LEU A 100 -4.20 -12.64 17.13
CA LEU A 100 -3.54 -13.67 16.31
C LEU A 100 -2.02 -13.70 16.51
N TRP A 101 -1.40 -12.53 16.65
CA TRP A 101 0.02 -12.44 16.95
C TRP A 101 0.31 -12.91 18.38
N GLN A 102 -0.51 -12.49 19.35
CA GLN A 102 -0.36 -12.89 20.75
C GLN A 102 -0.43 -14.41 20.91
N ARG A 103 -1.39 -15.08 20.26
CA ARG A 103 -1.52 -16.55 20.26
C ARG A 103 -0.27 -17.25 19.72
N ARG A 104 0.39 -16.66 18.71
CA ARG A 104 1.53 -17.29 18.02
C ARG A 104 2.90 -16.99 18.65
N PHE A 105 3.11 -15.74 19.04
CA PHE A 105 4.40 -15.17 19.41
C PHE A 105 4.40 -14.53 20.81
N GLY A 106 3.27 -14.52 21.50
CA GLY A 106 3.08 -13.87 22.79
C GLY A 106 2.90 -12.34 22.68
N ASP A 107 2.68 -11.70 23.82
CA ASP A 107 2.57 -10.25 23.93
C ASP A 107 3.96 -9.59 23.88
N ARG A 108 4.55 -9.55 22.67
CA ARG A 108 5.90 -9.02 22.42
C ARG A 108 5.85 -7.91 21.37
N PRO A 109 5.52 -6.66 21.73
CA PRO A 109 5.35 -5.55 20.78
C PRO A 109 6.60 -5.28 19.92
N ARG A 110 7.79 -5.31 20.52
CA ARG A 110 9.06 -5.09 19.79
C ARG A 110 9.27 -6.09 18.66
N LEU A 111 8.95 -7.37 18.88
CA LEU A 111 9.06 -8.39 17.84
C LEU A 111 8.02 -8.16 16.74
N ARG A 112 6.79 -7.73 17.11
CA ARG A 112 5.74 -7.40 16.15
C ARG A 112 6.16 -6.26 15.23
N PHE A 113 6.71 -5.18 15.77
CA PHE A 113 7.20 -4.05 14.98
C PHE A 113 8.38 -4.44 14.09
N GLY A 114 9.32 -5.26 14.59
CA GLY A 114 10.42 -5.78 13.78
C GLY A 114 9.93 -6.57 12.56
N HIS A 115 8.95 -7.47 12.75
CA HIS A 115 8.36 -8.23 11.64
C HIS A 115 7.51 -7.34 10.71
N ALA A 116 6.78 -6.37 11.27
CA ALA A 116 6.00 -5.42 10.47
C ALA A 116 6.91 -4.59 9.55
N PHE A 117 8.04 -4.11 10.09
CA PHE A 117 9.01 -3.35 9.34
C PHE A 117 9.66 -4.18 8.23
N LEU A 118 10.15 -5.38 8.56
CA LEU A 118 10.76 -6.28 7.57
C LEU A 118 9.75 -6.69 6.49
N GLY A 119 8.52 -7.03 6.89
CA GLY A 119 7.44 -7.35 5.95
C GLY A 119 7.09 -6.16 5.05
N GLY A 120 6.98 -4.95 5.61
CA GLY A 120 6.75 -3.72 4.87
C GLY A 120 7.87 -3.41 3.88
N PHE A 121 9.13 -3.60 4.28
CA PHE A 121 10.29 -3.46 3.39
C PHE A 121 10.21 -4.44 2.21
N LEU A 122 9.98 -5.73 2.48
CA LEU A 122 9.85 -6.76 1.44
C LEU A 122 8.68 -6.47 0.49
N LEU A 123 7.54 -6.02 1.01
CA LEU A 123 6.37 -5.62 0.21
C LEU A 123 6.70 -4.42 -0.69
N LEU A 124 7.35 -3.39 -0.15
CA LEU A 124 7.71 -2.20 -0.91
C LEU A 124 8.73 -2.52 -2.00
N PHE A 125 9.76 -3.31 -1.65
CA PHE A 125 10.79 -3.78 -2.55
C PHE A 125 10.21 -4.62 -3.70
N GLY A 126 9.39 -5.62 -3.36
CA GLY A 126 8.71 -6.46 -4.35
C GLY A 126 7.77 -5.65 -5.25
N ALA A 127 7.03 -4.70 -4.70
CA ALA A 127 6.15 -3.83 -5.46
C ALA A 127 6.92 -2.90 -6.43
N ARG A 128 8.16 -2.51 -6.11
CA ARG A 128 9.02 -1.79 -7.07
C ARG A 128 9.50 -2.67 -8.20
N ILE A 129 9.97 -3.88 -7.90
CA ILE A 129 10.43 -4.83 -8.92
C ILE A 129 9.29 -5.18 -9.88
N ALA A 130 8.08 -5.36 -9.35
CA ALA A 130 6.89 -5.66 -10.14
C ALA A 130 6.32 -4.44 -10.88
N GLY A 131 6.86 -3.24 -10.67
CA GLY A 131 6.36 -2.00 -11.27
C GLY A 131 4.94 -1.62 -10.82
N GLY A 132 4.48 -2.11 -9.67
CA GLY A 132 3.14 -1.81 -9.17
C GLY A 132 2.79 -2.52 -7.86
N CYS A 133 1.62 -2.18 -7.33
CA CYS A 133 1.13 -2.68 -6.04
C CYS A 133 -0.30 -3.22 -6.17
N THR A 134 -0.86 -3.71 -5.07
CA THR A 134 -2.25 -4.20 -5.00
C THR A 134 -3.23 -3.18 -5.58
N SER A 135 -3.11 -1.90 -5.25
CA SER A 135 -4.05 -0.90 -5.76
C SER A 135 -3.89 -0.65 -7.26
N SER A 136 -2.66 -0.68 -7.81
CA SER A 136 -2.44 -0.41 -9.23
C SER A 136 -2.65 -1.62 -10.13
N HIS A 137 -2.09 -2.78 -9.78
CA HIS A 137 -2.15 -3.99 -10.60
C HIS A 137 -3.41 -4.81 -10.34
N ILE A 138 -3.85 -4.93 -9.08
CA ILE A 138 -5.03 -5.74 -8.74
C ILE A 138 -6.30 -4.91 -8.97
N ILE A 139 -6.47 -3.78 -8.28
CA ILE A 139 -7.72 -3.00 -8.40
C ILE A 139 -7.84 -2.35 -9.78
N SER A 140 -6.92 -1.45 -10.14
CA SER A 140 -7.02 -0.77 -11.44
C SER A 140 -6.66 -1.70 -12.62
N GLY A 141 -5.59 -2.48 -12.53
CA GLY A 141 -5.12 -3.34 -13.62
C GLY A 141 -6.10 -4.45 -14.02
N MET A 142 -6.68 -5.18 -13.06
CA MET A 142 -7.68 -6.21 -13.39
C MET A 142 -8.98 -5.58 -13.92
N SER A 143 -9.38 -4.38 -13.45
CA SER A 143 -10.55 -3.68 -13.98
C SER A 143 -10.41 -3.29 -15.46
N GLN A 144 -9.16 -3.12 -15.93
CA GLN A 144 -8.81 -2.84 -17.32
C GLN A 144 -8.56 -4.11 -18.13
N MET A 145 -8.80 -5.31 -17.55
CA MET A 145 -8.45 -6.60 -18.14
C MET A 145 -6.96 -6.73 -18.51
N ALA A 146 -6.08 -6.04 -17.78
CA ALA A 146 -4.64 -6.13 -18.00
C ALA A 146 -4.12 -7.51 -17.55
N ILE A 147 -3.44 -8.22 -18.45
CA ILE A 147 -2.83 -9.53 -18.18
C ILE A 147 -1.82 -9.43 -17.01
N SER A 148 -1.07 -8.32 -16.96
CA SER A 148 -0.14 -8.03 -15.86
C SER A 148 -0.83 -7.99 -14.50
N GLY A 149 -2.05 -7.44 -14.43
CA GLY A 149 -2.83 -7.37 -13.19
C GLY A 149 -3.26 -8.74 -12.69
N VAL A 150 -3.71 -9.61 -13.60
CA VAL A 150 -4.10 -11.00 -13.27
C VAL A 150 -2.88 -11.80 -12.80
N LEU A 151 -1.76 -11.74 -13.53
CA LEU A 151 -0.52 -12.43 -13.15
C LEU A 151 0.02 -11.94 -11.81
N PHE A 152 -0.02 -10.62 -11.58
CA PHE A 152 0.39 -10.03 -10.30
C PHE A 152 -0.50 -10.50 -9.16
N ALA A 153 -1.83 -10.51 -9.35
CA ALA A 153 -2.76 -11.01 -8.35
C ALA A 153 -2.48 -12.49 -8.01
N LEU A 154 -2.33 -13.34 -9.02
CA LEU A 154 -2.01 -14.75 -8.83
C LEU A 154 -0.70 -14.93 -8.05
N ALA A 155 0.35 -14.20 -8.40
CA ALA A 155 1.64 -14.26 -7.68
C ALA A 155 1.51 -13.81 -6.21
N VAL A 156 0.79 -12.72 -5.95
CA VAL A 156 0.56 -12.21 -4.59
C VAL A 156 -0.20 -13.22 -3.74
N PHE A 157 -1.28 -13.81 -4.26
CA PHE A 157 -2.03 -14.82 -3.52
C PHE A 157 -1.27 -16.14 -3.37
N ALA A 158 -0.56 -16.59 -4.42
CA ALA A 158 0.25 -17.80 -4.39
C ALA A 158 1.43 -17.72 -3.42
N ALA A 159 2.01 -16.53 -3.21
CA ALA A 159 3.06 -16.33 -2.21
C ALA A 159 2.49 -16.01 -0.81
N GLY A 160 1.44 -15.18 -0.75
CA GLY A 160 0.87 -14.67 0.50
C GLY A 160 0.15 -15.74 1.32
N ILE A 161 -0.66 -16.60 0.69
CA ILE A 161 -1.41 -17.65 1.39
C ILE A 161 -0.47 -18.68 2.05
N PRO A 162 0.52 -19.26 1.35
CA PRO A 162 1.49 -20.15 1.98
C PRO A 162 2.33 -19.47 3.05
N MET A 163 2.72 -18.20 2.86
CA MET A 163 3.48 -17.47 3.88
C MET A 163 2.66 -17.22 5.15
N ALA A 164 1.38 -16.84 5.00
CA ALA A 164 0.48 -16.63 6.13
C ALA A 164 0.26 -17.95 6.90
N THR A 165 -0.01 -19.04 6.18
CA THR A 165 -0.19 -20.36 6.80
C THR A 165 1.09 -20.85 7.46
N PHE A 166 2.27 -20.66 6.85
CA PHE A 166 3.55 -21.01 7.46
C PHE A 166 3.82 -20.23 8.76
N LEU A 167 3.59 -18.91 8.75
CA LEU A 167 3.86 -18.05 9.89
C LEU A 167 2.92 -18.34 11.07
N TYR A 168 1.63 -18.55 10.79
CA TYR A 168 0.58 -18.70 11.81
C TYR A 168 0.09 -20.14 12.02
N ARG A 169 0.70 -21.16 11.39
CA ARG A 169 0.28 -22.59 11.43
C ARG A 169 -0.09 -23.17 12.80
N ARG A 170 0.50 -22.66 13.89
CA ARG A 170 0.26 -23.13 15.27
C ARG A 170 -0.71 -22.27 16.08
N ALA A 171 -1.16 -21.13 15.54
CA ALA A 171 -2.04 -20.20 16.25
C ALA A 171 -3.54 -20.57 16.12
N ASP A 172 -3.85 -21.48 15.20
CA ASP A 172 -5.20 -21.97 14.90
C ASP A 172 -5.59 -23.23 15.71
N LEU A 173 -4.66 -23.76 16.53
CA LEU A 173 -4.85 -24.88 17.47
C LEU A 173 -4.85 -24.38 18.91
#